data_AF-A0A8J5KII3-F1
#
_entry.id   AF-A0A8J5KII3-F1
#
_cell.length_a   1.000
_cell.length_b   1.000
_cell.length_c   1.000
_cell.angle_alpha   90.00
_cell.angle_beta   90.00
_cell.angle_gamma   90.00
#
_symmetry.space_group_name_H-M   'P 1'
#
loop_
_entity.id
_entity.type
_entity.pdbx_description
1 polymer ?
#
loop_
_entity_poly.entity_id
_entity_poly.type
_entity_poly.pdbx_seq_one_letter_code
_entity_poly.pdbx_strand_id
1 'polypeptide(L)'
;MDLSPGTENYIKESIESSLGLPVSVKSLRLKLLASEDSRNRLQDQVFVLEERLQDSNKRMEQCRAEANMNAQGVRRCVEEKEIYASKYGDLLTHCRKLEEECSLYEHDLERIMESCDELGKENEELRSRLQDASNLESLATKIETLNKDKEHLRINLHTAEEEVKILFQENKMLDEENKRLLELLKTERQRQGSNSHKRSASASAAKGKRKSRPNDGSPFGLRIDFESSDSSSLPLSPIHQNLPESRMHKKVPSTQCSS
;
A
#
# COMPACT_ATOMS: atom_id res chain seq x y z
N MET A 1 88.54 11.74 79.54
CA MET A 1 87.77 13.00 79.55
C MET A 1 87.53 13.29 81.00
N ASP A 2 88.10 14.37 81.50
CA ASP A 2 87.97 14.68 82.93
C ASP A 2 86.59 15.30 83.13
N LEU A 3 85.80 14.70 84.03
CA LEU A 3 84.48 15.21 84.34
C LEU A 3 84.62 16.50 85.14
N SER A 4 83.65 17.41 85.02
CA SER A 4 83.62 18.61 85.86
C SER A 4 83.57 18.18 87.34
N PRO A 5 84.32 18.84 88.25
CA PRO A 5 84.26 18.52 89.68
C PRO A 5 82.85 18.55 90.27
N GLY A 6 81.95 19.36 89.70
CA GLY A 6 80.53 19.37 90.08
C GLY A 6 79.76 18.13 89.60
N THR A 7 80.09 17.59 88.43
CA THR A 7 79.51 16.36 87.88
C THR A 7 80.00 15.14 88.66
N GLU A 8 81.29 15.06 89.01
CA GLU A 8 81.84 13.97 89.83
C GLU A 8 81.21 13.94 91.23
N ASN A 9 81.07 15.10 91.90
CA ASN A 9 80.39 15.17 93.19
C ASN A 9 78.90 14.78 93.08
N TYR A 10 78.19 15.21 92.03
CA TYR A 10 76.79 14.86 91.83
C TYR A 10 76.57 13.36 91.60
N ILE A 11 77.49 12.70 90.87
CA ILE A 11 77.50 11.25 90.67
C ILE A 11 77.76 10.55 92.00
N LYS A 12 78.81 10.97 92.73
CA LYS A 12 79.17 10.43 94.05
C LYS A 12 78.01 10.52 95.06
N GLU A 13 77.45 11.71 95.25
CA GLU A 13 76.32 11.93 96.18
C GLU A 13 75.05 11.20 95.72
N SER A 14 74.89 10.91 94.43
CA SER A 14 73.78 10.08 93.93
C SER A 14 73.98 8.60 94.23
N ILE A 15 75.20 8.08 94.15
CA ILE A 15 75.53 6.71 94.58
C ILE A 15 75.35 6.58 96.10
N GLU A 16 75.85 7.52 96.89
CA GLU A 16 75.66 7.58 98.35
C GLU A 16 74.17 7.65 98.71
N SER A 17 73.37 8.44 97.99
CA SER A 17 71.91 8.49 98.13
C SER A 17 71.21 7.16 97.82
N SER A 18 71.65 6.42 96.81
CA SER A 18 71.09 5.10 96.47
C SER A 18 71.48 4.01 97.48
N LEU A 19 72.55 4.23 98.25
CA LEU A 19 73.00 3.36 99.34
C LEU A 19 72.40 3.74 100.71
N GLY A 20 71.51 4.74 100.76
CA GLY A 20 70.84 5.18 102.00
C GLY A 20 71.71 6.04 102.92
N LEU A 21 72.83 6.59 102.44
CA LEU A 21 73.71 7.47 103.21
C LEU A 21 73.19 8.92 103.25
N PRO A 22 73.55 9.73 104.26
CA PRO A 22 73.06 11.11 104.40
C PRO A 22 73.50 12.00 103.24
N VAL A 23 72.54 12.43 102.41
CA VAL A 23 72.78 13.27 101.24
C VAL A 23 73.01 14.73 101.66
N SER A 24 73.96 15.43 101.02
CA SER A 24 74.19 16.84 101.32
C SER A 24 73.00 17.73 100.94
N VAL A 25 72.78 18.78 101.73
CA VAL A 25 71.74 19.80 101.46
C VAL A 25 71.96 20.48 100.09
N LYS A 26 73.21 20.54 99.60
CA LYS A 26 73.53 21.07 98.26
C LYS A 26 73.00 20.15 97.16
N SER A 27 73.21 18.84 97.29
CA SER A 27 72.68 17.84 96.35
C SER A 27 71.15 17.89 96.27
N LEU A 28 70.47 17.96 97.42
CA LEU A 28 69.00 18.00 97.48
C LEU A 28 68.43 19.26 96.80
N ARG A 29 69.06 20.43 97.00
CA ARG A 29 68.67 21.67 96.32
C ARG A 29 68.86 21.60 94.80
N LEU A 30 69.95 21.00 94.33
CA LEU A 30 70.21 20.77 92.89
C LEU A 30 69.19 19.81 92.28
N LYS A 31 68.86 18.71 92.97
CA LYS A 31 67.83 17.75 92.52
C LYS A 31 66.43 18.37 92.50
N LEU A 32 66.09 19.21 93.48
CA LEU A 32 64.83 19.97 93.50
C LEU A 32 64.75 20.91 92.28
N LEU A 33 65.76 21.75 92.05
CA LEU A 33 65.79 22.69 90.92
C LEU A 33 65.68 21.97 89.57
N ALA A 34 66.40 20.86 89.38
CA ALA A 34 66.33 20.05 88.16
C ALA A 34 64.94 19.40 87.97
N SER A 35 64.31 18.95 89.06
CA SER A 35 62.94 18.42 89.02
C SER A 35 61.90 19.49 88.73
N GLU A 36 62.09 20.72 89.19
CA GLU A 36 61.21 21.86 88.91
C GLU A 36 61.30 22.30 87.45
N ASP A 37 62.51 22.42 86.89
CA ASP A 37 62.74 22.68 85.46
C ASP A 37 62.14 21.56 84.59
N SER A 38 62.35 20.29 84.95
CA SER A 38 61.73 19.16 84.25
C SER A 38 60.19 19.18 84.33
N ARG A 39 59.60 19.57 85.46
CA ARG A 39 58.14 19.69 85.61
C ARG A 39 57.60 20.80 84.72
N ASN A 40 58.25 21.96 84.69
CA ASN A 40 57.81 23.10 83.89
C ASN A 40 57.84 22.74 82.39
N ARG A 41 58.92 22.11 81.91
CA ARG A 41 59.03 21.63 80.52
C ARG A 41 57.95 20.61 80.14
N LEU A 42 57.59 19.71 81.07
CA LEU A 42 56.48 18.76 80.86
C LEU A 42 55.13 19.49 80.81
N GLN A 43 54.94 20.52 81.64
CA GLN A 43 53.73 21.33 81.64
C GLN A 43 53.57 22.10 80.32
N ASP A 44 54.65 22.68 79.79
CA ASP A 44 54.66 23.32 78.46
C ASP A 44 54.29 22.32 77.34
N GLN A 45 54.82 21.08 77.41
CA GLN A 45 54.46 20.02 76.46
C GLN A 45 52.99 19.60 76.57
N VAL A 46 52.42 19.55 77.77
CA VAL A 46 50.99 19.27 77.97
C VAL A 46 50.14 20.33 77.29
N PHE A 47 50.41 21.63 77.50
CA PHE A 47 49.67 22.70 76.84
C PHE A 47 49.73 22.63 75.30
N VAL A 48 50.90 22.36 74.72
CA VAL A 48 51.06 22.18 73.26
C VAL A 48 50.31 20.95 72.74
N LEU A 49 50.21 19.87 73.53
CA LEU A 49 49.45 18.68 73.16
C LEU A 49 47.93 18.91 73.25
N GLU A 50 47.47 19.67 74.25
CA GLU A 50 46.06 20.06 74.42
C GLU A 50 45.58 20.94 73.25
N GLU A 51 46.36 21.97 72.87
CA GLU A 51 46.07 22.82 71.71
C GLU A 51 45.98 21.98 70.42
N ARG A 52 46.98 21.13 70.17
CA ARG A 52 46.99 20.25 68.98
C ARG A 52 45.84 19.24 68.96
N LEU A 53 45.41 18.75 70.12
CA LEU A 53 44.23 17.87 70.24
C LEU A 53 42.94 18.64 69.92
N GLN A 54 42.80 19.87 70.43
CA GLN A 54 41.65 20.72 70.15
C GLN A 54 41.55 21.06 68.65
N ASP A 55 42.66 21.43 68.01
CA ASP A 55 42.73 21.68 66.56
C ASP A 55 42.50 20.43 65.71
N SER A 56 42.91 19.25 66.20
CA SER A 56 42.59 17.97 65.56
C SER A 56 41.10 17.66 65.64
N ASN A 57 40.48 17.84 66.81
CA ASN A 57 39.04 17.62 67.01
C ASN A 57 38.20 18.59 66.18
N LYS A 58 38.58 19.87 66.11
CA LYS A 58 37.90 20.88 65.28
C LYS A 58 37.89 20.49 63.80
N ARG A 59 39.04 20.05 63.26
CA ARG A 59 39.14 19.56 61.88
C ARG A 59 38.33 18.28 61.66
N MET A 60 38.34 17.35 62.62
CA MET A 60 37.55 16.12 62.55
C MET A 60 36.05 16.41 62.44
N GLU A 61 35.50 17.31 63.27
CA GLU A 61 34.07 17.66 63.20
C GLU A 61 33.72 18.44 61.92
N GLN A 62 34.62 19.28 61.38
CA GLN A 62 34.45 19.91 60.07
C GLN A 62 34.36 18.87 58.94
N CYS A 63 35.33 17.96 58.84
CA CYS A 63 35.31 16.90 57.84
C CYS A 63 34.09 15.97 58.00
N ARG A 64 33.63 15.74 59.23
CA ARG A 64 32.41 14.95 59.51
C ARG A 64 31.14 15.66 59.02
N ALA A 65 31.03 16.96 59.21
CA ALA A 65 29.91 17.76 58.71
C ALA A 65 29.89 17.77 57.16
N GLU A 66 31.03 18.01 56.53
CA GLU A 66 31.19 17.96 55.07
C GLU A 66 30.83 16.59 54.50
N ALA A 67 31.34 15.50 55.09
CA ALA A 67 31.04 14.13 54.67
C ALA A 67 29.53 13.81 54.77
N ASN A 68 28.85 14.28 55.81
CA ASN A 68 27.41 14.08 55.99
C ASN A 68 26.59 14.84 54.92
N MET A 69 26.92 16.12 54.68
CA MET A 69 26.28 16.92 53.64
C MET A 69 26.49 16.32 52.24
N ASN A 70 27.71 15.87 51.94
CA ASN A 70 28.03 15.20 50.68
C ASN A 70 27.25 13.88 50.53
N ALA A 71 27.18 13.05 51.59
CA ALA A 71 26.39 11.82 51.57
C ALA A 71 24.88 12.09 51.36
N GLN A 72 24.33 13.17 51.93
CA GLN A 72 22.94 13.59 51.68
C GLN A 72 22.73 14.12 50.26
N GLY A 73 23.71 14.82 49.68
CA GLY A 73 23.69 15.22 48.27
C GLY A 73 23.65 14.02 47.33
N VAL A 74 24.51 13.03 47.57
CA VAL A 74 24.56 11.79 46.78
C VAL A 74 23.24 11.01 46.89
N ARG A 75 22.66 10.86 48.10
CA ARG A 75 21.36 10.16 48.28
C ARG A 75 20.25 10.80 47.44
N ARG A 76 20.07 12.13 47.51
CA ARG A 76 19.06 12.84 46.71
C ARG A 76 19.27 12.66 45.21
N CYS A 77 20.52 12.69 44.73
CA CYS A 77 20.83 12.45 43.32
C CYS A 77 20.49 11.02 42.88
N VAL A 78 20.64 10.02 43.75
CA VAL A 78 20.21 8.64 43.49
C VAL A 78 18.68 8.54 43.45
N GLU A 79 17.99 9.09 44.46
CA GLU A 79 16.52 9.13 44.55
C GLU A 79 15.89 9.77 43.29
N GLU A 80 16.42 10.92 42.85
CA GLU A 80 15.99 11.58 41.61
C GLU A 80 16.20 10.70 40.38
N LYS A 81 17.37 10.04 40.26
CA LYS A 81 17.67 9.13 39.13
C LYS A 81 16.77 7.90 39.12
N GLU A 82 16.43 7.33 40.28
CA GLU A 82 15.49 6.22 40.39
C GLU A 82 14.08 6.63 39.94
N ILE A 83 13.63 7.84 40.31
CA ILE A 83 12.36 8.41 39.82
C ILE A 83 12.37 8.57 38.29
N TYR A 84 13.46 9.08 37.70
CA TYR A 84 13.57 9.18 36.25
C TYR A 84 13.64 7.81 35.55
N ALA A 85 14.35 6.84 36.14
CA ALA A 85 14.41 5.47 35.62
C ALA A 85 13.04 4.79 35.63
N SER A 86 12.25 4.95 36.71
CA SER A 86 10.87 4.46 36.78
C SER A 86 10.01 5.07 35.67
N LYS A 87 10.02 6.41 35.53
CA LYS A 87 9.25 7.12 34.50
C LYS A 87 9.65 6.70 33.08
N TYR A 88 10.93 6.42 32.84
CA TYR A 88 11.40 5.91 31.56
C TYR A 88 10.93 4.48 31.30
N GLY A 89 10.91 3.63 32.33
CA GLY A 89 10.29 2.31 32.28
C GLY A 89 8.80 2.38 31.93
N ASP A 90 8.04 3.23 32.63
CA ASP A 90 6.61 3.45 32.37
C ASP A 90 6.38 3.89 30.92
N LEU A 91 7.17 4.87 30.43
CA LEU A 91 7.09 5.36 29.05
C LEU A 91 7.40 4.27 28.03
N LEU A 92 8.43 3.44 28.25
CA LEU A 92 8.72 2.28 27.39
C LEU A 92 7.57 1.28 27.37
N THR A 93 6.91 1.01 28.50
CA THR A 93 5.72 0.14 28.51
C THR A 93 4.54 0.73 27.74
N HIS A 94 4.43 2.06 27.66
CA HIS A 94 3.40 2.74 26.87
C HIS A 94 3.73 2.72 25.38
N CYS A 95 4.98 2.99 24.99
CA CYS A 95 5.44 2.88 23.61
C CYS A 95 5.17 1.48 23.03
N ARG A 96 5.52 0.42 23.78
CA ARG A 96 5.25 -0.96 23.36
C ARG A 96 3.75 -1.26 23.13
N LYS A 97 2.85 -0.73 23.98
CA LYS A 97 1.40 -0.88 23.77
C LYS A 97 0.93 -0.17 22.50
N LEU A 98 1.46 1.02 22.22
CA LEU A 98 1.16 1.76 20.99
C LEU A 98 1.71 1.05 19.74
N GLU A 99 2.88 0.41 19.83
CA GLU A 99 3.43 -0.43 18.76
C GLU A 99 2.54 -1.67 18.51
N GLU A 100 2.07 -2.33 19.57
CA GLU A 100 1.09 -3.44 19.51
C GLU A 100 -0.23 -2.98 18.87
N GLU A 101 -0.78 -1.81 19.25
CA GLU A 101 -1.99 -1.22 18.66
C GLU A 101 -1.81 -0.84 17.18
N CYS A 102 -0.67 -0.24 16.81
CA CYS A 102 -0.36 0.09 15.42
C CYS A 102 -0.31 -1.16 14.53
N SER A 103 0.31 -2.25 14.99
CA SER A 103 0.35 -3.52 14.27
C SER A 103 -1.05 -4.12 14.05
N LEU A 104 -1.96 -3.98 15.02
CA LEU A 104 -3.35 -4.42 14.85
C LEU A 104 -4.07 -3.60 13.77
N TYR A 105 -3.90 -2.27 13.75
CA TYR A 105 -4.49 -1.43 12.71
C TYR A 105 -3.93 -1.72 11.31
N GLU A 106 -2.64 -2.04 11.19
CA GLU A 106 -2.02 -2.46 9.93
C GLU A 106 -2.67 -3.76 9.40
N HIS A 107 -2.84 -4.77 10.27
CA HIS A 107 -3.50 -6.03 9.89
C HIS A 107 -4.99 -5.89 9.54
N ASP A 108 -5.73 -5.00 10.22
CA ASP A 108 -7.13 -4.75 9.87
C ASP A 108 -7.26 -4.01 8.53
N LEU A 109 -6.34 -3.10 8.21
CA LEU A 109 -6.29 -2.46 6.89
C LEU A 109 -5.94 -3.46 5.78
N GLU A 110 -4.97 -4.35 6.02
CA GLU A 110 -4.57 -5.42 5.09
C GLU A 110 -5.76 -6.35 4.77
N ARG A 111 -6.47 -6.82 5.81
CA ARG A 111 -7.70 -7.62 5.67
C ARG A 111 -8.81 -6.91 4.87
N ILE A 112 -8.99 -5.61 5.08
CA ILE A 112 -9.98 -4.82 4.33
C ILE A 112 -9.58 -4.69 2.86
N MET A 113 -8.29 -4.51 2.57
CA MET A 113 -7.77 -4.48 1.21
C MET A 113 -7.97 -5.82 0.48
N GLU A 114 -7.63 -6.94 1.12
CA GLU A 114 -7.87 -8.29 0.58
C GLU A 114 -9.34 -8.51 0.23
N SER A 115 -10.25 -8.11 1.13
CA SER A 115 -11.70 -8.21 0.90
C SER A 115 -12.20 -7.32 -0.24
N CYS A 116 -11.62 -6.12 -0.43
CA CYS A 116 -11.92 -5.27 -1.58
C CYS A 116 -11.44 -5.90 -2.90
N ASP A 117 -10.27 -6.55 -2.91
CA ASP A 117 -9.76 -7.25 -4.09
C ASP A 117 -10.60 -8.49 -4.44
N GLU A 118 -11.12 -9.21 -3.44
CA GLU A 118 -12.07 -10.31 -3.64
C GLU A 118 -13.39 -9.82 -4.25
N LEU A 119 -14.00 -8.79 -3.66
CA LEU A 119 -15.23 -8.17 -4.17
C LEU A 119 -15.04 -7.57 -5.57
N GLY A 120 -13.85 -7.05 -5.89
CA GLY A 120 -13.49 -6.57 -7.22
C GLY A 120 -13.50 -7.70 -8.26
N LYS A 121 -12.95 -8.87 -7.93
CA LYS A 121 -12.95 -10.06 -8.79
C LYS A 121 -14.38 -10.59 -8.99
N GLU A 122 -15.18 -10.67 -7.93
CA GLU A 122 -16.58 -11.09 -8.02
C GLU A 122 -17.40 -10.12 -8.90
N ASN A 123 -17.19 -8.81 -8.79
CA ASN A 123 -17.89 -7.82 -9.61
C ASN A 123 -17.60 -8.02 -11.10
N GLU A 124 -16.34 -8.28 -11.46
CA GLU A 124 -15.93 -8.49 -12.86
C GLU A 124 -16.43 -9.83 -13.42
N GLU A 125 -16.49 -10.87 -12.59
CA GLU A 125 -17.14 -12.14 -12.98
C GLU A 125 -18.64 -11.95 -13.21
N LEU A 126 -19.34 -11.23 -12.33
CA LEU A 126 -20.77 -10.94 -12.49
C LEU A 126 -21.06 -10.09 -13.74
N ARG A 127 -20.19 -9.12 -14.07
CA ARG A 127 -20.27 -8.35 -15.33
C ARG A 127 -20.10 -9.24 -16.55
N SER A 128 -19.12 -10.14 -16.54
CA SER A 128 -18.88 -11.10 -17.61
C SER A 128 -20.10 -11.99 -17.84
N ARG A 129 -20.67 -12.56 -16.77
CA ARG A 129 -21.90 -13.36 -16.81
C ARG A 129 -23.11 -12.57 -17.34
N LEU A 130 -23.23 -11.27 -16.99
CA LEU A 130 -24.29 -10.40 -17.50
C LEU A 130 -24.14 -10.10 -19.00
N GLN A 131 -22.91 -9.91 -19.47
CA GLN A 131 -22.61 -9.74 -20.89
C GLN A 131 -23.00 -11.00 -21.68
N ASP A 132 -22.67 -12.19 -21.18
CA ASP A 132 -23.07 -13.46 -21.79
C ASP A 132 -24.59 -13.65 -21.84
N ALA A 133 -25.31 -13.24 -20.78
CA ALA A 133 -26.77 -13.24 -20.76
C ALA A 133 -27.37 -12.30 -21.83
N SER A 134 -26.80 -11.10 -22.01
CA SER A 134 -27.22 -10.16 -23.06
C SER A 134 -26.92 -10.69 -24.47
N ASN A 135 -25.77 -11.34 -24.66
CA ASN A 135 -25.45 -12.04 -25.90
C ASN A 135 -26.48 -13.14 -26.21
N LEU A 136 -26.89 -13.92 -25.21
CA LEU A 136 -27.93 -14.95 -25.36
C LEU A 136 -29.31 -14.37 -25.72
N GLU A 137 -29.70 -13.24 -25.14
CA GLU A 137 -30.92 -12.52 -25.50
C GLU A 137 -30.89 -12.05 -26.96
N SER A 138 -29.75 -11.50 -27.41
CA SER A 138 -29.57 -11.12 -28.82
C SER A 138 -29.70 -12.32 -29.77
N LEU A 139 -29.18 -13.49 -29.38
CA LEU A 139 -29.32 -14.73 -30.15
C LEU A 139 -30.77 -15.23 -30.15
N ALA A 140 -31.48 -15.14 -29.02
CA ALA A 140 -32.89 -15.51 -28.91
C ALA A 140 -33.78 -14.67 -29.85
N THR A 141 -33.61 -13.34 -29.87
CA THR A 141 -34.34 -12.48 -30.82
C THR A 141 -34.00 -12.84 -32.27
N LYS A 142 -32.74 -13.17 -32.58
CA LYS A 142 -32.36 -13.60 -33.94
C LYS A 142 -33.03 -14.91 -34.34
N ILE A 143 -33.10 -15.90 -33.42
CA ILE A 143 -33.84 -17.15 -33.64
C ILE A 143 -35.33 -16.89 -33.89
N GLU A 144 -35.94 -15.95 -33.15
CA GLU A 144 -37.35 -15.59 -33.36
C GLU A 144 -37.59 -14.97 -34.76
N THR A 145 -36.70 -14.08 -35.23
CA THR A 145 -36.80 -13.53 -36.60
C THR A 145 -36.68 -14.63 -37.66
N LEU A 146 -35.71 -15.53 -37.53
CA LEU A 146 -35.52 -16.63 -38.48
C LEU A 146 -36.70 -17.63 -38.48
N ASN A 147 -37.37 -17.83 -37.33
CA ASN A 147 -38.58 -18.63 -37.26
C ASN A 147 -39.76 -17.96 -37.99
N LYS A 148 -39.91 -16.63 -37.89
CA LYS A 148 -40.92 -15.87 -38.67
C LYS A 148 -40.64 -15.98 -40.17
N ASP A 149 -39.40 -15.75 -40.60
CA ASP A 149 -38.99 -15.87 -42.00
C ASP A 149 -39.24 -17.29 -42.55
N LYS A 150 -38.91 -18.32 -41.76
CA LYS A 150 -39.17 -19.74 -42.08
C LYS A 150 -40.67 -20.03 -42.24
N GLU A 151 -41.53 -19.39 -41.46
CA GLU A 151 -42.98 -19.56 -41.58
C GLU A 151 -43.52 -18.90 -42.85
N HIS A 152 -43.08 -17.66 -43.13
CA HIS A 152 -43.42 -16.97 -44.38
C HIS A 152 -42.98 -17.76 -45.62
N LEU A 153 -41.77 -18.32 -45.63
CA LEU A 153 -41.30 -19.17 -46.73
C LEU A 153 -42.13 -20.45 -46.89
N ARG A 154 -42.61 -21.05 -45.79
CA ARG A 154 -43.49 -22.24 -45.85
C ARG A 154 -44.85 -21.90 -46.46
N ILE A 155 -45.45 -20.78 -46.06
CA ILE A 155 -46.73 -20.31 -46.62
C ILE A 155 -46.56 -20.04 -48.13
N ASN A 156 -45.52 -19.28 -48.51
CA ASN A 156 -45.25 -18.97 -49.91
C ASN A 156 -45.02 -20.23 -50.77
N LEU A 157 -44.30 -21.24 -50.24
CA LEU A 157 -44.12 -22.52 -50.92
C LEU A 157 -45.46 -23.24 -51.13
N HIS A 158 -46.31 -23.29 -50.11
CA HIS A 158 -47.62 -23.92 -50.22
C HIS A 158 -48.51 -23.23 -51.25
N THR A 159 -48.55 -21.90 -51.27
CA THR A 159 -49.28 -21.12 -52.29
C THR A 159 -48.73 -21.39 -53.70
N ALA A 160 -47.41 -21.44 -53.89
CA ALA A 160 -46.81 -21.78 -55.18
C ALA A 160 -47.16 -23.22 -55.63
N GLU A 161 -47.22 -24.19 -54.71
CA GLU A 161 -47.69 -25.55 -54.99
C GLU A 161 -49.18 -25.60 -55.39
N GLU A 162 -50.02 -24.69 -54.87
CA GLU A 162 -51.43 -24.55 -55.26
C GLU A 162 -51.58 -23.88 -56.64
N GLU A 163 -50.85 -22.80 -56.89
CA GLU A 163 -50.81 -22.14 -58.20
C GLU A 163 -50.38 -23.10 -59.30
N VAL A 164 -49.35 -23.93 -59.06
CA VAL A 164 -48.91 -24.98 -60.01
C VAL A 164 -50.01 -26.01 -60.29
N LYS A 165 -50.82 -26.41 -59.28
CA LYS A 165 -51.95 -27.33 -59.49
C LYS A 165 -53.04 -26.71 -60.35
N ILE A 166 -53.35 -25.43 -60.13
CA ILE A 166 -54.34 -24.68 -60.93
C ILE A 166 -53.85 -24.55 -62.37
N LEU A 167 -52.62 -24.07 -62.57
CA LEU A 167 -52.00 -23.93 -63.89
C LEU A 167 -51.91 -25.27 -64.63
N PHE A 168 -51.68 -26.39 -63.94
CA PHE A 168 -51.68 -27.72 -64.55
C PHE A 168 -53.08 -28.12 -65.05
N GLN A 169 -54.14 -27.82 -64.29
CA GLN A 169 -55.53 -28.06 -64.71
C GLN A 169 -55.92 -27.16 -65.89
N GLU A 170 -55.56 -25.88 -65.86
CA GLU A 170 -55.78 -24.94 -66.95
C GLU A 170 -55.07 -25.38 -68.24
N ASN A 171 -53.79 -25.75 -68.16
CA ASN A 171 -53.05 -26.29 -69.30
C ASN A 171 -53.70 -27.57 -69.86
N LYS A 172 -54.19 -28.48 -69.00
CA LYS A 172 -54.92 -29.68 -69.45
C LYS A 172 -56.18 -29.31 -70.23
N MET A 173 -56.96 -28.33 -69.75
CA MET A 173 -58.16 -27.85 -70.45
C MET A 173 -57.82 -27.19 -71.80
N LEU A 174 -56.75 -26.39 -71.84
CA LEU A 174 -56.24 -25.77 -73.07
C LEU A 174 -55.72 -26.81 -74.07
N ASP A 175 -55.05 -27.88 -73.61
CA ASP A 175 -54.61 -28.99 -74.45
C ASP A 175 -55.78 -29.79 -75.04
N GLU A 176 -56.84 -30.02 -74.27
CA GLU A 176 -58.07 -30.66 -74.75
C GLU A 176 -58.77 -29.79 -75.82
N GLU A 177 -58.86 -28.49 -75.61
CA GLU A 177 -59.46 -27.56 -76.58
C GLU A 177 -58.58 -27.39 -77.84
N ASN A 178 -57.25 -27.29 -77.68
CA ASN A 178 -56.31 -27.28 -78.81
C ASN A 178 -56.43 -28.56 -79.67
N LYS A 179 -56.63 -29.73 -79.05
CA LYS A 179 -56.90 -30.98 -79.79
C LYS A 179 -58.20 -30.89 -80.59
N ARG A 180 -59.30 -30.42 -79.99
CA ARG A 180 -60.58 -30.20 -80.70
C ARG A 180 -60.42 -29.23 -81.87
N LEU A 181 -59.75 -28.10 -81.67
CA LEU A 181 -59.50 -27.11 -82.71
C LEU A 181 -58.63 -27.66 -83.85
N LEU A 182 -57.63 -28.50 -83.54
CA LEU A 182 -56.83 -29.20 -84.54
C LEU A 182 -57.64 -30.25 -85.33
N GLU A 183 -58.59 -30.95 -84.69
CA GLU A 183 -59.51 -31.86 -85.36
C GLU A 183 -60.47 -31.11 -86.29
N LEU A 184 -61.10 -30.03 -85.80
CA LEU A 184 -61.90 -29.11 -86.61
C LEU A 184 -61.12 -28.62 -87.83
N LEU A 185 -59.90 -28.11 -87.64
CA LEU A 185 -59.05 -27.61 -88.73
C LEU A 185 -58.65 -28.72 -89.72
N LYS A 186 -58.43 -29.96 -89.28
CA LYS A 186 -58.23 -31.11 -90.17
C LYS A 186 -59.49 -31.40 -90.99
N THR A 187 -60.68 -31.41 -90.38
CA THR A 187 -61.94 -31.64 -91.10
C THR A 187 -62.27 -30.51 -92.07
N GLU A 188 -61.97 -29.26 -91.73
CA GLU A 188 -62.11 -28.10 -92.61
C GLU A 188 -61.18 -28.19 -93.82
N ARG A 189 -59.91 -28.56 -93.62
CA ARG A 189 -58.96 -28.83 -94.72
C ARG A 189 -59.38 -30.03 -95.59
N GLN A 190 -60.03 -31.04 -95.02
CA GLN A 190 -60.60 -32.16 -95.78
C GLN A 190 -61.84 -31.71 -96.60
N ARG A 191 -62.69 -30.82 -96.05
CA ARG A 191 -63.85 -30.25 -96.75
C ARG A 191 -63.45 -29.31 -97.89
N GLN A 192 -62.36 -28.57 -97.76
CA GLN A 192 -61.82 -27.71 -98.82
C GLN A 192 -60.98 -28.47 -99.86
N GLY A 193 -60.93 -29.81 -99.76
CA GLY A 193 -60.12 -30.70 -100.61
C GLY A 193 -60.72 -31.09 -101.96
N SER A 194 -61.32 -30.17 -102.72
CA SER A 194 -61.60 -30.38 -104.17
C SER A 194 -61.90 -29.08 -104.95
N ASN A 195 -60.88 -28.57 -105.66
CA ASN A 195 -60.93 -27.68 -106.84
C ASN A 195 -61.51 -26.24 -106.68
N SER A 196 -60.90 -25.15 -107.18
CA SER A 196 -59.63 -25.01 -107.94
C SER A 196 -59.06 -23.58 -107.94
N HIS A 197 -57.72 -23.51 -108.10
CA HIS A 197 -56.94 -22.55 -108.93
C HIS A 197 -56.93 -21.00 -108.73
N LYS A 198 -55.68 -20.49 -108.82
CA LYS A 198 -55.21 -19.13 -109.24
C LYS A 198 -55.31 -17.99 -108.18
N ARG A 199 -54.15 -17.49 -107.69
CA ARG A 199 -53.35 -16.32 -108.17
C ARG A 199 -54.03 -14.97 -107.84
N SER A 200 -53.37 -13.88 -107.41
CA SER A 200 -51.95 -13.52 -107.24
C SER A 200 -51.87 -12.23 -106.38
N ALA A 201 -50.69 -11.87 -105.81
CA ALA A 201 -50.11 -10.50 -105.67
C ALA A 201 -50.96 -9.33 -105.05
N SER A 202 -50.44 -8.27 -104.42
CA SER A 202 -49.10 -7.84 -103.95
C SER A 202 -49.23 -6.45 -103.28
N ALA A 203 -48.32 -6.08 -102.36
CA ALA A 203 -47.97 -4.69 -101.99
C ALA A 203 -49.09 -3.82 -101.30
N SER A 204 -48.82 -2.72 -100.58
CA SER A 204 -47.63 -2.28 -99.80
C SER A 204 -47.96 -1.01 -98.97
N ALA A 205 -47.20 -0.77 -97.90
CA ALA A 205 -46.84 0.55 -97.35
C ALA A 205 -47.86 1.45 -96.58
N ALA A 206 -47.69 1.43 -95.24
CA ALA A 206 -47.27 2.59 -94.41
C ALA A 206 -48.16 3.82 -94.15
N LYS A 207 -48.45 4.09 -92.86
CA LYS A 207 -47.83 5.17 -92.03
C LYS A 207 -48.47 5.30 -90.62
N GLY A 208 -47.66 5.52 -89.57
CA GLY A 208 -48.14 5.92 -88.21
C GLY A 208 -47.01 5.99 -87.14
N LYS A 209 -46.86 7.09 -86.39
CA LYS A 209 -45.75 7.38 -85.43
C LYS A 209 -46.24 8.31 -84.29
N ARG A 210 -45.52 8.65 -83.19
CA ARG A 210 -44.11 8.43 -82.75
C ARG A 210 -43.98 8.43 -81.20
N LYS A 211 -43.43 7.37 -80.61
CA LYS A 211 -42.66 7.28 -79.32
C LYS A 211 -42.19 5.81 -79.19
N SER A 212 -41.01 5.38 -78.74
CA SER A 212 -39.74 5.92 -78.20
C SER A 212 -39.63 6.27 -76.70
N ARG A 213 -39.07 5.33 -75.91
CA ARG A 213 -37.73 5.43 -75.28
C ARG A 213 -37.20 4.04 -74.88
N PRO A 214 -35.92 3.69 -75.14
CA PRO A 214 -35.22 2.54 -74.55
C PRO A 214 -34.30 2.97 -73.40
N ASN A 215 -33.86 2.01 -72.57
CA ASN A 215 -32.55 2.06 -71.92
C ASN A 215 -32.09 0.63 -71.52
N ASP A 216 -30.79 0.40 -71.59
CA ASP A 216 -30.10 -0.88 -71.35
C ASP A 216 -30.05 -1.26 -69.84
N GLY A 217 -29.65 -2.46 -69.39
CA GLY A 217 -29.09 -3.64 -70.07
C GLY A 217 -28.68 -4.73 -69.05
N SER A 218 -28.11 -5.84 -69.52
CA SER A 218 -27.66 -7.00 -68.70
C SER A 218 -26.82 -7.94 -69.59
N PRO A 219 -25.87 -8.78 -69.10
CA PRO A 219 -25.16 -8.84 -67.81
C PRO A 219 -23.62 -8.75 -68.01
N PHE A 220 -22.84 -9.56 -67.26
CA PHE A 220 -21.37 -9.61 -67.12
C PHE A 220 -20.76 -8.49 -66.26
N GLY A 221 -19.86 -8.75 -65.32
CA GLY A 221 -19.16 -10.00 -65.00
C GLY A 221 -17.65 -9.79 -64.92
N LEU A 222 -17.17 -9.05 -63.91
CA LEU A 222 -15.75 -8.86 -63.65
C LEU A 222 -15.43 -9.14 -62.18
N ARG A 223 -14.58 -10.15 -61.98
CA ARG A 223 -14.04 -10.64 -60.71
C ARG A 223 -12.54 -10.34 -60.72
N ILE A 224 -12.11 -9.34 -59.96
CA ILE A 224 -10.72 -9.03 -59.59
C ILE A 224 -10.87 -8.39 -58.20
N ASP A 225 -10.77 -9.13 -57.10
CA ASP A 225 -9.56 -9.65 -56.41
C ASP A 225 -8.93 -8.62 -55.45
N PHE A 226 -8.47 -9.13 -54.30
CA PHE A 226 -7.90 -8.38 -53.18
C PHE A 226 -6.40 -8.13 -53.37
N GLU A 227 -5.96 -6.90 -53.15
CA GLU A 227 -4.64 -6.52 -52.62
C GLU A 227 -4.79 -5.08 -52.05
N SER A 228 -4.78 -4.88 -50.74
CA SER A 228 -3.59 -4.77 -49.87
C SER A 228 -2.67 -3.58 -50.20
N SER A 229 -2.92 -2.42 -49.59
CA SER A 229 -1.93 -1.82 -48.68
C SER A 229 -2.47 -0.61 -47.90
N ASP A 230 -2.41 -0.73 -46.58
CA ASP A 230 -2.01 0.30 -45.61
C ASP A 230 -2.56 1.73 -45.75
N SER A 231 -3.54 2.03 -44.89
CA SER A 231 -3.73 3.37 -44.32
C SER A 231 -4.20 3.23 -42.88
N SER A 232 -3.24 3.17 -41.96
CA SER A 232 -3.44 3.03 -40.52
C SER A 232 -4.08 4.27 -39.89
N SER A 233 -5.23 4.12 -39.22
CA SER A 233 -5.73 5.16 -38.29
C SER A 233 -6.72 4.65 -37.23
N LEU A 234 -6.17 4.06 -36.16
CA LEU A 234 -6.73 4.00 -34.80
C LEU A 234 -5.53 4.07 -33.83
N PRO A 235 -5.66 4.57 -32.58
CA PRO A 235 -6.89 4.97 -31.90
C PRO A 235 -6.91 6.46 -31.46
N LEU A 236 -8.07 6.92 -30.97
CA LEU A 236 -8.14 8.04 -30.03
C LEU A 236 -8.51 7.50 -28.64
N SER A 237 -7.57 7.61 -27.70
CA SER A 237 -7.78 7.27 -26.29
C SER A 237 -8.10 8.53 -25.45
N PRO A 238 -8.69 8.39 -24.25
CA PRO A 238 -9.34 9.51 -23.56
C PRO A 238 -8.37 10.52 -22.91
N ILE A 239 -8.91 11.70 -22.64
CA ILE A 239 -8.26 12.81 -21.93
C ILE A 239 -7.85 12.39 -20.52
N HIS A 240 -6.61 12.71 -20.15
CA HIS A 240 -6.07 12.61 -18.79
C HIS A 240 -5.67 14.00 -18.26
N GLN A 241 -5.40 14.09 -16.96
CA GLN A 241 -5.01 15.30 -16.18
C GLN A 241 -6.24 16.13 -15.73
N ASN A 242 -6.42 16.48 -14.45
CA ASN A 242 -5.41 16.71 -13.40
C ASN A 242 -5.83 16.20 -12.01
N LEU A 243 -4.86 15.70 -11.25
CA LEU A 243 -4.90 15.57 -9.79
C LEU A 243 -3.51 16.00 -9.25
N PRO A 244 -3.39 17.03 -8.40
CA PRO A 244 -2.15 17.34 -7.72
C PRO A 244 -2.20 16.93 -6.24
N GLU A 245 -1.23 16.11 -5.84
CA GLU A 245 -0.89 15.94 -4.42
C GLU A 245 -0.43 17.27 -3.82
N SER A 246 -0.73 17.51 -2.53
CA SER A 246 -0.06 18.53 -1.73
C SER A 246 0.45 17.94 -0.43
N ARG A 247 1.77 17.87 -0.29
CA ARG A 247 2.46 17.35 0.88
C ARG A 247 2.54 18.40 1.99
N MET A 248 2.42 17.92 3.23
CA MET A 248 3.18 18.35 4.41
C MET A 248 3.17 19.84 4.80
N HIS A 249 2.51 20.16 5.92
CA HIS A 249 3.13 20.97 6.99
C HIS A 249 2.57 20.60 8.38
N LYS A 250 3.29 19.73 9.11
CA LYS A 250 3.13 19.62 10.57
C LYS A 250 3.76 20.87 11.21
N LYS A 251 3.04 21.50 12.14
CA LYS A 251 3.56 22.60 12.97
C LYS A 251 3.82 22.05 14.38
N VAL A 252 5.08 21.92 14.76
CA VAL A 252 5.50 21.59 16.14
C VAL A 252 6.08 22.86 16.76
N PRO A 253 5.68 23.28 17.98
CA PRO A 253 6.26 24.43 18.63
C PRO A 253 7.65 24.10 19.19
N SER A 254 8.64 24.92 18.84
CA SER A 254 9.98 24.87 19.44
C SER A 254 9.96 25.48 20.84
N THR A 255 10.25 24.67 21.86
CA THR A 255 10.59 25.15 23.20
C THR A 255 11.91 25.94 23.18
N GLN A 256 11.90 27.15 23.71
CA GLN A 256 13.14 27.87 24.03
C GLN A 256 13.65 27.41 25.39
N CYS A 257 14.87 26.87 25.43
CA CYS A 257 15.70 26.93 26.62
C CYS A 257 16.40 28.28 26.64
N SER A 258 16.19 29.04 27.72
CA SER A 258 17.11 30.09 28.15
C SER A 258 17.84 29.59 29.39
N SER A 259 19.16 29.83 29.43
CA SER A 259 20.00 29.67 30.63
C SER A 259 19.82 30.83 31.60
#